data_AF-A0A2M7R7C1-F1
#
_entry.id   AF-A0A2M7R7C1-F1
#
_cell.length_a   1.000
_cell.length_b   1.000
_cell.length_c   1.000
_cell.angle_alpha   90.00
_cell.angle_beta   90.00
_cell.angle_gamma   90.00
#
_symmetry.space_group_name_H-M   'P 1'
#
loop_
_entity.id
_entity.type
_entity.pdbx_description
1 polymer ?
#
loop_
_entity_poly.entity_id
_entity_poly.type
_entity_poly.pdbx_seq_one_letter_code
_entity_poly.pdbx_strand_id
1 'polypeptide(L)'
;MILKLMTVKIKILVGILVFFLLLFFKFPVATASSIDLQTKFRISQTEIKNLSNQLELFSTKIKNIRRDQLKVIYIQLESFRSLLIKFQQQLTEFINTANVEKCLGLDRGYSMINCVEKAARITGDKTLCEIYNRPEFEYLSDSGKRWIEACYIHAAVGKEDSSICEKLETYTKTACLNTYYWKLAVEKIDLSICEKIKEHTTQRECVEDLVAITGNIKWCETLEDEYDRNWCYRDNATTLGECGKASGASRDFCIERLALQNDNVAWCEKIEDEIIKNRCKGKF
;
A
#
# COMPACT_ATOMS: atom_id res chain seq x y z
N MET A 1 31.99 -34.22 -6.03
CA MET A 1 31.03 -33.86 -7.09
C MET A 1 29.60 -33.73 -6.59
N ILE A 2 29.05 -34.76 -5.92
CA ILE A 2 27.67 -34.79 -5.39
C ILE A 2 27.35 -33.61 -4.43
N LEU A 3 28.31 -33.23 -3.59
CA LEU A 3 28.14 -32.11 -2.65
C LEU A 3 27.92 -30.76 -3.36
N LYS A 4 28.71 -30.47 -4.41
CA LYS A 4 28.55 -29.25 -5.20
C LYS A 4 27.17 -29.22 -5.87
N LEU A 5 26.67 -30.37 -6.35
CA LEU A 5 25.35 -30.47 -6.96
C LEU A 5 24.20 -30.22 -5.96
N MET A 6 24.28 -30.75 -4.73
CA MET A 6 23.26 -30.51 -3.71
C MET A 6 23.27 -29.06 -3.21
N THR A 7 24.46 -28.47 -3.06
CA THR A 7 24.58 -27.07 -2.64
C THR A 7 23.99 -26.13 -3.70
N VAL A 8 24.16 -26.45 -4.99
CA VAL A 8 23.54 -25.70 -6.09
C VAL A 8 22.01 -25.83 -6.07
N LYS A 9 21.47 -27.04 -5.88
CA LYS A 9 20.02 -27.26 -5.80
C LYS A 9 19.37 -26.55 -4.62
N ILE A 10 20.00 -26.58 -3.44
CA ILE A 10 19.51 -25.85 -2.25
C ILE A 10 19.59 -24.34 -2.48
N LYS A 11 20.68 -23.82 -3.05
CA LYS A 11 20.79 -22.40 -3.40
C LYS A 11 19.75 -21.95 -4.41
N ILE A 12 19.41 -22.80 -5.38
CA ILE A 12 18.33 -22.54 -6.35
C ILE A 12 16.98 -22.56 -5.63
N LEU A 13 16.71 -23.55 -4.77
CA LEU A 13 15.43 -23.64 -4.05
C LEU A 13 15.24 -22.45 -3.10
N VAL A 14 16.27 -22.11 -2.34
CA VAL A 14 16.30 -20.92 -1.47
C VAL A 14 16.21 -19.64 -2.30
N GLY A 15 16.87 -19.57 -3.46
CA GLY A 15 16.80 -18.44 -4.37
C GLY A 15 15.39 -18.25 -4.94
N ILE A 16 14.72 -19.32 -5.37
CA ILE A 16 13.33 -19.32 -5.84
C ILE A 16 12.41 -18.89 -4.69
N LEU A 17 12.62 -19.42 -3.50
CA LEU A 17 11.75 -19.16 -2.37
C LEU A 17 11.94 -17.75 -1.81
N VAL A 18 13.17 -17.26 -1.73
CA VAL A 18 13.48 -15.86 -1.45
C VAL A 18 12.94 -14.98 -2.56
N PHE A 19 12.99 -15.38 -3.83
CA PHE A 19 12.38 -14.66 -4.93
C PHE A 19 10.84 -14.61 -4.78
N PHE A 20 10.17 -15.70 -4.42
CA PHE A 20 8.73 -15.72 -4.13
C PHE A 20 8.41 -14.86 -2.90
N LEU A 21 9.15 -14.98 -1.80
CA LEU A 21 8.96 -14.12 -0.64
C LEU A 21 9.21 -12.66 -0.99
N LEU A 22 10.24 -12.34 -1.78
CA LEU A 22 10.47 -10.98 -2.26
C LEU A 22 9.36 -10.54 -3.24
N LEU A 23 8.77 -11.41 -4.04
CA LEU A 23 7.58 -11.09 -4.83
C LEU A 23 6.35 -10.89 -3.94
N PHE A 24 6.23 -11.58 -2.82
CA PHE A 24 5.13 -11.39 -1.87
C PHE A 24 5.33 -10.19 -0.92
N PHE A 25 6.57 -9.78 -0.65
CA PHE A 25 6.93 -8.73 0.32
C PHE A 25 7.48 -7.44 -0.32
N LYS A 26 8.08 -7.48 -1.52
CA LYS A 26 8.44 -6.28 -2.31
C LYS A 26 7.33 -5.83 -3.27
N PHE A 27 6.33 -6.66 -3.52
CA PHE A 27 5.06 -6.08 -3.92
C PHE A 27 4.46 -5.48 -2.64
N PRO A 28 4.35 -4.14 -2.51
CA PRO A 28 3.28 -3.65 -1.65
C PRO A 28 2.01 -4.39 -2.09
N VAL A 29 1.15 -4.76 -1.15
CA VAL A 29 -0.17 -5.41 -1.36
C VAL A 29 -1.12 -4.52 -2.21
N ALA A 30 -0.57 -3.58 -2.95
CA ALA A 30 -1.21 -2.52 -3.69
C ALA A 30 -1.75 -2.94 -5.07
N THR A 31 -1.21 -3.93 -5.81
CA THR A 31 -1.54 -3.99 -7.26
C THR A 31 -2.34 -5.19 -7.78
N ALA A 32 -2.56 -6.27 -7.03
CA ALA A 32 -3.34 -7.42 -7.56
C ALA A 32 -4.84 -7.23 -7.29
N SER A 33 -5.67 -7.32 -8.33
CA SER A 33 -7.14 -7.26 -8.19
C SER A 33 -7.64 -8.38 -7.27
N SER A 34 -8.73 -8.19 -6.53
CA SER A 34 -9.20 -9.18 -5.54
C SER A 34 -9.52 -10.56 -6.11
N ILE A 35 -9.85 -10.66 -7.40
CA ILE A 35 -10.04 -11.95 -8.10
C ILE A 35 -8.68 -12.62 -8.39
N ASP A 36 -7.67 -11.85 -8.79
CA ASP A 36 -6.30 -12.33 -8.95
C ASP A 36 -5.68 -12.64 -7.57
N LEU A 37 -6.03 -11.89 -6.52
CA LEU A 37 -5.59 -12.15 -5.16
C LEU A 37 -6.23 -13.40 -4.59
N GLN A 38 -7.55 -13.62 -4.68
CA GLN A 38 -8.19 -14.87 -4.22
C GLN A 38 -7.73 -16.10 -5.01
N THR A 39 -7.52 -15.96 -6.33
CA THR A 39 -7.00 -17.04 -7.17
C THR A 39 -5.54 -17.31 -6.84
N LYS A 40 -4.68 -16.27 -6.73
CA LYS A 40 -3.30 -16.37 -6.23
C LYS A 40 -3.25 -16.85 -4.78
N PHE A 41 -4.27 -16.61 -3.96
CA PHE A 41 -4.33 -17.06 -2.57
C PHE A 41 -4.69 -18.54 -2.47
N ARG A 42 -5.65 -19.03 -3.28
CA ARG A 42 -5.95 -20.47 -3.42
C ARG A 42 -4.78 -21.23 -4.06
N ILE A 43 -4.16 -20.62 -5.06
CA ILE A 43 -2.91 -21.10 -5.64
C ILE A 43 -1.83 -21.12 -4.55
N SER A 44 -1.68 -20.07 -3.74
CA SER A 44 -0.70 -20.02 -2.65
C SER A 44 -0.96 -21.06 -1.58
N GLN A 45 -2.21 -21.38 -1.21
CA GLN A 45 -2.50 -22.42 -0.22
C GLN A 45 -2.15 -23.81 -0.76
N THR A 46 -2.45 -24.06 -2.03
CA THR A 46 -2.09 -25.31 -2.71
C THR A 46 -0.58 -25.42 -2.89
N GLU A 47 0.10 -24.34 -3.25
CA GLU A 47 1.54 -24.25 -3.42
C GLU A 47 2.29 -24.32 -2.09
N ILE A 48 1.79 -23.70 -1.01
CA ILE A 48 2.33 -23.80 0.36
C ILE A 48 2.18 -25.23 0.85
N LYS A 49 1.03 -25.88 0.64
CA LYS A 49 0.83 -27.29 0.97
C LYS A 49 1.75 -28.19 0.15
N ASN A 50 1.92 -27.90 -1.14
CA ASN A 50 2.85 -28.63 -2.00
C ASN A 50 4.32 -28.41 -1.58
N LEU A 51 4.70 -27.19 -1.20
CA LEU A 51 6.03 -26.87 -0.67
C LEU A 51 6.27 -27.57 0.67
N SER A 52 5.28 -27.60 1.56
CA SER A 52 5.33 -28.32 2.83
C SER A 52 5.56 -29.81 2.58
N ASN A 53 4.80 -30.41 1.66
CA ASN A 53 4.95 -31.81 1.26
C ASN A 53 6.32 -32.07 0.60
N GLN A 54 6.82 -31.16 -0.24
CA GLN A 54 8.14 -31.27 -0.85
C GLN A 54 9.27 -31.14 0.18
N LEU A 55 9.11 -30.29 1.19
CA LEU A 55 10.05 -30.18 2.31
C LEU A 55 10.07 -31.46 3.13
N GLU A 56 8.90 -32.05 3.39
CA GLU A 56 8.79 -33.32 4.11
C GLU A 56 9.44 -34.47 3.33
N LEU A 57 9.20 -34.55 2.02
CA LEU A 57 9.82 -35.52 1.12
C LEU A 57 11.35 -35.32 1.00
N PHE A 58 11.81 -34.06 1.04
CA PHE A 58 13.23 -33.70 1.05
C PHE A 58 13.88 -34.11 2.38
N SER A 59 13.20 -33.89 3.51
CA SER A 59 13.60 -34.35 4.83
C SER A 59 13.78 -35.87 4.89
N THR A 60 12.87 -36.65 4.28
CA THR A 60 13.01 -38.12 4.21
C THR A 60 14.22 -38.57 3.37
N LYS A 61 14.53 -37.85 2.28
CA LYS A 61 15.66 -38.17 1.38
C LYS A 61 17.03 -37.84 1.98
N ILE A 62 17.10 -36.99 3.01
CA ILE A 62 18.34 -36.60 3.69
C ILE A 62 18.91 -37.71 4.60
N LYS A 63 18.14 -38.76 4.91
CA LYS A 63 18.56 -39.89 5.77
C LYS A 63 19.83 -40.64 5.30
N ASN A 64 20.27 -40.46 4.05
CA ASN A 64 21.45 -41.12 3.45
C ASN A 64 22.71 -40.24 3.32
N ILE A 65 22.72 -39.03 3.91
CA ILE A 65 23.87 -38.09 3.84
C ILE A 65 24.85 -38.36 5.02
N ARG A 66 26.15 -38.06 4.86
CA ARG A 66 27.14 -38.16 5.96
C ARG A 66 26.77 -37.23 7.12
N ARG A 67 26.86 -37.75 8.36
CA ARG A 67 26.45 -37.10 9.63
C ARG A 67 26.86 -35.62 9.76
N ASP A 68 28.06 -35.27 9.31
CA ASP A 68 28.64 -33.94 9.55
C ASP A 68 28.05 -32.87 8.62
N GLN A 69 27.60 -33.28 7.43
CA GLN A 69 26.93 -32.40 6.45
C GLN A 69 25.43 -32.24 6.74
N LEU A 70 24.83 -33.20 7.47
CA LEU A 70 23.45 -33.09 7.91
C LEU A 70 23.23 -31.92 8.88
N LYS A 71 24.19 -31.62 9.76
CA LYS A 71 24.02 -30.58 10.79
C LYS A 71 23.78 -29.19 10.19
N VAL A 72 24.55 -28.82 9.17
CA VAL A 72 24.43 -27.50 8.52
C VAL A 72 23.11 -27.38 7.75
N ILE A 73 22.73 -28.43 7.01
CA ILE A 73 21.47 -28.45 6.25
C ILE A 73 20.27 -28.42 7.20
N TYR A 74 20.33 -29.15 8.32
CA TYR A 74 19.27 -29.17 9.32
C TYR A 74 19.03 -27.80 9.96
N ILE A 75 20.09 -27.06 10.31
CA ILE A 75 19.98 -25.71 10.87
C ILE A 75 19.32 -24.74 9.88
N GLN A 76 19.68 -24.81 8.59
CA GLN A 76 19.06 -23.99 7.55
C GLN A 76 17.58 -24.34 7.33
N LEU A 77 17.22 -25.63 7.38
CA LEU A 77 15.84 -26.08 7.26
C LEU A 77 14.98 -25.66 8.45
N GLU A 78 15.49 -25.70 9.68
CA GLU A 78 14.76 -25.24 10.86
C GLU A 78 14.56 -23.72 10.87
N SER A 79 15.56 -22.94 10.43
CA SER A 79 15.40 -21.50 10.23
C SER A 79 14.29 -21.18 9.22
N PHE A 80 14.26 -21.94 8.11
CA PHE A 80 13.24 -21.77 7.09
C PHE A 80 11.83 -22.18 7.56
N ARG A 81 11.73 -23.30 8.29
CA ARG A 81 10.48 -23.76 8.92
C ARG A 81 9.91 -22.70 9.87
N SER A 82 10.76 -22.08 10.69
CA SER A 82 10.33 -20.99 11.59
C SER A 82 9.75 -19.79 10.81
N LEU A 83 10.34 -19.43 9.67
CA LEU A 83 9.84 -18.37 8.81
C LEU A 83 8.47 -18.70 8.21
N LEU A 84 8.28 -19.92 7.74
CA LEU A 84 6.99 -20.40 7.22
C LEU A 84 5.88 -20.39 8.28
N ILE A 85 6.19 -20.81 9.51
CA ILE A 85 5.22 -20.79 10.62
C ILE A 85 4.78 -19.35 10.92
N LYS A 86 5.72 -18.40 10.99
CA LYS A 86 5.40 -16.97 11.20
C LYS A 86 4.51 -16.43 10.07
N PHE A 87 4.85 -16.74 8.82
CA PHE A 87 4.04 -16.35 7.67
C PHE A 87 2.63 -16.94 7.73
N GLN A 88 2.50 -18.23 8.05
CA GLN A 88 1.20 -18.90 8.20
C GLN A 88 0.37 -18.28 9.33
N GLN A 89 0.99 -17.91 10.45
CA GLN A 89 0.31 -17.23 11.56
C GLN A 89 -0.23 -15.87 11.12
N GLN A 90 0.59 -15.05 10.47
CA GLN A 90 0.16 -13.75 9.92
C GLN A 90 -0.97 -13.89 8.90
N LEU A 91 -0.88 -14.91 8.03
CA LEU A 91 -1.93 -15.21 7.06
C LEU A 91 -3.24 -15.62 7.74
N THR A 92 -3.14 -16.44 8.78
CA THR A 92 -4.29 -16.92 9.55
C THR A 92 -4.94 -15.78 10.31
N GLU A 93 -4.15 -14.89 10.92
CA GLU A 93 -4.64 -13.68 11.56
C GLU A 93 -5.33 -12.74 10.54
N PHE A 94 -4.73 -12.56 9.37
CA PHE A 94 -5.31 -11.80 8.27
C PHE A 94 -6.67 -12.36 7.82
N ILE A 95 -6.76 -13.67 7.58
CA ILE A 95 -8.03 -14.34 7.22
C ILE A 95 -9.05 -14.21 8.35
N ASN A 96 -8.61 -14.36 9.60
CA ASN A 96 -9.48 -14.22 10.76
C ASN A 96 -10.01 -12.80 10.94
N THR A 97 -9.25 -11.76 10.55
CA THR A 97 -9.74 -10.37 10.53
C THR A 97 -10.79 -10.12 9.44
N ALA A 98 -10.94 -11.00 8.46
CA ALA A 98 -12.05 -10.94 7.49
C ALA A 98 -13.32 -11.63 7.99
N ASN A 99 -13.30 -12.29 9.16
CA ASN A 99 -14.51 -12.85 9.76
C ASN A 99 -15.27 -11.75 10.52
N VAL A 100 -16.38 -11.31 9.94
CA VAL A 100 -17.23 -10.23 10.44
C VAL A 100 -17.82 -10.54 11.80
N GLU A 101 -18.12 -11.80 12.11
CA GLU A 101 -18.61 -12.19 13.44
C GLU A 101 -17.58 -11.87 14.51
N LYS A 102 -16.27 -12.01 14.19
CA LYS A 102 -15.20 -11.59 15.09
C LYS A 102 -15.10 -10.08 15.21
N CYS A 103 -15.28 -9.35 14.10
CA CYS A 103 -15.32 -7.88 14.15
C CYS A 103 -16.44 -7.38 15.06
N LEU A 104 -17.63 -8.00 15.00
CA LEU A 104 -18.78 -7.67 15.84
C LEU A 104 -18.57 -7.99 17.33
N GLY A 105 -17.65 -8.90 17.66
CA GLY A 105 -17.26 -9.22 19.02
C GLY A 105 -16.23 -8.26 19.64
N LEU A 106 -15.70 -7.30 18.87
CA LEU A 106 -14.80 -6.26 19.38
C LEU A 106 -15.59 -5.17 20.12
N ASP A 107 -14.94 -4.52 21.09
CA ASP A 107 -15.51 -3.35 21.75
C ASP A 107 -15.94 -2.30 20.73
N ARG A 108 -17.16 -1.77 20.93
CA ARG A 108 -17.75 -0.77 20.04
C ARG A 108 -16.81 0.44 19.96
N GLY A 109 -16.38 0.77 18.76
CA GLY A 109 -15.46 1.89 18.53
C GLY A 109 -14.49 1.61 17.39
N TYR A 110 -13.31 2.23 17.48
CA TYR A 110 -12.32 2.25 16.41
C TYR A 110 -11.84 0.86 15.98
N SER A 111 -11.70 -0.08 16.92
CA SER A 111 -11.25 -1.44 16.64
C SER A 111 -12.24 -2.22 15.76
N MET A 112 -13.54 -2.15 16.09
CA MET A 112 -14.60 -2.76 15.28
C MET A 112 -14.64 -2.12 13.88
N ILE A 113 -14.53 -0.79 13.82
CA ILE A 113 -14.62 -0.04 12.56
C ILE A 113 -13.51 -0.44 11.59
N ASN A 114 -12.26 -0.40 12.04
CA ASN A 114 -11.12 -0.81 11.25
C ASN A 114 -11.21 -2.28 10.81
N CYS A 115 -11.76 -3.15 11.67
CA CYS A 115 -11.97 -4.56 11.34
C CYS A 115 -12.99 -4.71 10.20
N VAL A 116 -14.14 -4.04 10.29
CA VAL A 116 -15.19 -4.09 9.27
C VAL A 116 -14.71 -3.49 7.95
N GLU A 117 -14.03 -2.33 7.96
CA GLU A 117 -13.48 -1.71 6.74
C GLU A 117 -12.45 -2.61 6.06
N LYS A 118 -11.56 -3.22 6.84
CA LYS A 118 -10.56 -4.17 6.32
C LYS A 118 -11.23 -5.42 5.75
N ALA A 119 -12.24 -5.96 6.44
CA ALA A 119 -13.02 -7.10 5.96
C ALA A 119 -13.72 -6.75 4.64
N ALA A 120 -14.42 -5.61 4.58
CA ALA A 120 -15.08 -5.10 3.38
C ALA A 120 -14.10 -4.93 2.21
N ARG A 121 -12.89 -4.43 2.46
CA ARG A 121 -11.83 -4.35 1.44
C ARG A 121 -11.37 -5.72 0.94
N ILE A 122 -11.18 -6.69 1.85
CA ILE A 122 -10.68 -8.02 1.47
C ILE A 122 -11.74 -8.81 0.71
N THR A 123 -13.00 -8.73 1.13
CA THR A 123 -14.09 -9.51 0.57
C THR A 123 -14.77 -8.82 -0.60
N GLY A 124 -14.67 -7.49 -0.69
CA GLY A 124 -15.51 -6.68 -1.58
C GLY A 124 -17.00 -6.70 -1.18
N ASP A 125 -17.32 -7.23 0.00
CA ASP A 125 -18.70 -7.41 0.46
C ASP A 125 -19.20 -6.13 1.13
N LYS A 126 -19.99 -5.36 0.38
CA LYS A 126 -20.62 -4.14 0.88
C LYS A 126 -21.69 -4.38 1.95
N THR A 127 -22.23 -5.61 2.08
CA THR A 127 -23.25 -5.90 3.11
C THR A 127 -22.68 -5.73 4.52
N LEU A 128 -21.35 -5.82 4.64
CA LEU A 128 -20.62 -5.53 5.88
C LEU A 128 -20.76 -4.08 6.32
N CYS A 129 -20.96 -3.15 5.38
CA CYS A 129 -21.16 -1.74 5.66
C CYS A 129 -22.57 -1.43 6.16
N GLU A 130 -23.54 -2.33 5.93
CA GLU A 130 -24.92 -2.18 6.43
C GLU A 130 -25.00 -2.37 7.95
N ILE A 131 -23.96 -2.94 8.59
CA ILE A 131 -23.85 -3.03 10.05
C ILE A 131 -23.98 -1.65 10.70
N TYR A 132 -23.46 -0.61 10.05
CA TYR A 132 -23.53 0.76 10.57
C TYR A 132 -24.91 1.42 10.44
N ASN A 133 -25.83 0.85 9.66
CA ASN A 133 -27.21 1.33 9.55
C ASN A 133 -28.11 0.84 10.69
N ARG A 134 -27.60 0.00 11.60
CA ARG A 134 -28.41 -0.51 12.71
C ARG A 134 -28.70 0.60 13.72
N PRO A 135 -29.87 0.59 14.39
CA PRO A 135 -30.23 1.58 15.40
C PRO A 135 -29.19 1.69 16.53
N GLU A 136 -28.45 0.61 16.80
CA GLU A 136 -27.39 0.62 17.80
C GLU A 136 -26.23 1.59 17.48
N PHE A 137 -26.16 2.13 16.26
CA PHE A 137 -25.13 3.10 15.83
C PHE A 137 -25.68 4.50 15.56
N GLU A 138 -26.97 4.74 15.83
CA GLU A 138 -27.65 6.01 15.54
C GLU A 138 -27.04 7.21 16.29
N TYR A 139 -26.45 6.98 17.47
CA TYR A 139 -25.78 8.03 18.25
C TYR A 139 -24.51 8.59 17.60
N LEU A 140 -24.03 8.00 16.50
CA LEU A 140 -22.84 8.48 15.79
C LEU A 140 -23.11 9.63 14.81
N SER A 141 -24.36 10.12 14.70
CA SER A 141 -24.91 11.17 13.81
C SER A 141 -24.03 11.65 12.64
N ASP A 142 -22.92 12.35 12.90
CA ASP A 142 -22.00 12.84 11.85
C ASP A 142 -20.77 11.95 11.61
N SER A 143 -20.25 11.33 12.66
CA SER A 143 -19.13 10.37 12.54
C SER A 143 -19.57 9.07 11.88
N GLY A 144 -20.80 8.63 12.12
CA GLY A 144 -21.38 7.40 11.58
C GLY A 144 -21.42 7.41 10.05
N LYS A 145 -21.79 8.55 9.46
CA LYS A 145 -21.81 8.74 8.00
C LYS A 145 -20.43 8.55 7.37
N ARG A 146 -19.38 9.08 8.02
CA ARG A 146 -17.98 8.92 7.57
C ARG A 146 -17.51 7.46 7.60
N TRP A 147 -17.96 6.67 8.57
CA TRP A 147 -17.60 5.25 8.66
C TRP A 147 -18.31 4.40 7.60
N ILE A 148 -19.58 4.71 7.32
CA ILE A 148 -20.32 4.10 6.21
C ILE A 148 -19.60 4.40 4.90
N GLU A 149 -19.30 5.68 4.66
CA GLU A 149 -18.50 6.15 3.52
C GLU A 149 -17.19 5.36 3.34
N ALA A 150 -16.37 5.34 4.39
CA ALA A 150 -15.09 4.65 4.39
C ALA A 150 -15.25 3.15 4.08
N CYS A 151 -16.23 2.48 4.68
CA CYS A 151 -16.51 1.07 4.43
C CYS A 151 -16.91 0.81 2.97
N TYR A 152 -17.82 1.62 2.41
CA TYR A 152 -18.24 1.46 1.01
C TYR A 152 -17.08 1.72 0.04
N ILE A 153 -16.23 2.72 0.32
CA ILE A 153 -15.00 2.97 -0.45
C ILE A 153 -14.10 1.74 -0.39
N HIS A 154 -13.90 1.17 0.79
CA HIS A 154 -13.07 -0.02 0.97
C HIS A 154 -13.62 -1.24 0.23
N ALA A 155 -14.93 -1.50 0.30
CA ALA A 155 -15.59 -2.54 -0.49
C ALA A 155 -15.44 -2.31 -2.00
N ALA A 156 -15.63 -1.06 -2.46
CA ALA A 156 -15.48 -0.66 -3.86
C ALA A 156 -14.06 -0.93 -4.36
N VAL A 157 -13.03 -0.46 -3.65
CA VAL A 157 -11.60 -0.68 -3.96
C VAL A 157 -11.30 -2.16 -3.98
N GLY A 158 -11.74 -2.89 -2.95
CA GLY A 158 -11.57 -4.34 -2.85
C GLY A 158 -12.08 -5.08 -4.08
N LYS A 159 -13.28 -4.74 -4.54
CA LYS A 159 -13.89 -5.40 -5.70
C LYS A 159 -13.48 -4.77 -7.05
N GLU A 160 -12.76 -3.67 -7.04
CA GLU A 160 -12.53 -2.80 -8.21
C GLU A 160 -13.84 -2.44 -8.93
N ASP A 161 -14.88 -2.13 -8.15
CA ASP A 161 -16.24 -1.93 -8.63
C ASP A 161 -16.82 -0.61 -8.10
N SER A 162 -16.71 0.45 -8.91
CA SER A 162 -17.23 1.78 -8.59
C SER A 162 -18.75 1.82 -8.44
N SER A 163 -19.49 0.82 -8.96
CA SER A 163 -20.95 0.74 -8.81
C SER A 163 -21.36 0.53 -7.35
N ILE A 164 -20.45 0.08 -6.48
CA ILE A 164 -20.67 0.00 -5.04
C ILE A 164 -20.98 1.39 -4.46
N CYS A 165 -20.32 2.46 -4.94
CA CYS A 165 -20.58 3.83 -4.51
C CYS A 165 -21.92 4.40 -5.01
N GLU A 166 -22.54 3.81 -6.05
CA GLU A 166 -23.78 4.36 -6.64
C GLU A 166 -25.00 4.25 -5.73
N LYS A 167 -24.92 3.40 -4.71
CA LYS A 167 -25.99 3.17 -3.73
C LYS A 167 -26.06 4.25 -2.64
N LEU A 168 -25.10 5.16 -2.60
CA LEU A 168 -25.01 6.19 -1.60
C LEU A 168 -25.78 7.45 -2.01
N GLU A 169 -26.15 8.27 -1.02
CA GLU A 169 -26.76 9.59 -1.25
C GLU A 169 -25.82 10.50 -2.07
N THR A 170 -26.36 11.49 -2.79
CA THR A 170 -25.64 12.25 -3.82
C THR A 170 -24.29 12.84 -3.39
N TYR A 171 -24.24 13.47 -2.21
CA TYR A 171 -23.00 14.05 -1.68
C TYR A 171 -21.97 12.96 -1.36
N THR A 172 -22.41 11.99 -0.55
CA THR A 172 -21.62 10.82 -0.15
C THR A 172 -21.14 9.98 -1.34
N LYS A 173 -21.93 9.88 -2.40
CA LYS A 173 -21.59 9.18 -3.64
C LYS A 173 -20.40 9.83 -4.34
N THR A 174 -20.34 11.16 -4.37
CA THR A 174 -19.24 11.89 -5.04
C THR A 174 -17.95 11.70 -4.28
N ALA A 175 -17.98 11.86 -2.94
CA ALA A 175 -16.84 11.57 -2.08
C ALA A 175 -16.36 10.12 -2.23
N CYS A 176 -17.29 9.15 -2.21
CA CYS A 176 -16.96 7.72 -2.41
C CYS A 176 -16.26 7.47 -3.74
N LEU A 177 -16.77 8.01 -4.85
CA LEU A 177 -16.17 7.83 -6.17
C LEU A 177 -14.78 8.46 -6.28
N ASN A 178 -14.61 9.69 -5.77
CA ASN A 178 -13.33 10.38 -5.79
C ASN A 178 -12.27 9.62 -4.98
N THR A 179 -12.60 9.20 -3.75
CA THR A 179 -11.68 8.42 -2.90
C THR A 179 -11.44 7.01 -3.45
N TYR A 180 -12.44 6.38 -4.06
CA TYR A 180 -12.28 5.09 -4.75
C TYR A 180 -11.24 5.19 -5.87
N TYR A 181 -11.39 6.17 -6.77
CA TYR A 181 -10.44 6.36 -7.87
C TYR A 181 -9.06 6.73 -7.37
N TRP A 182 -8.94 7.60 -6.36
CA TRP A 182 -7.65 7.93 -5.76
C TRP A 182 -6.95 6.69 -5.19
N LYS A 183 -7.62 5.93 -4.32
CA LYS A 183 -7.05 4.71 -3.73
C LYS A 183 -6.67 3.70 -4.82
N LEU A 184 -7.53 3.50 -5.81
CA LEU A 184 -7.24 2.58 -6.92
C LEU A 184 -6.07 3.06 -7.79
N ALA A 185 -5.94 4.37 -8.03
CA ALA A 185 -4.82 4.95 -8.78
C ALA A 185 -3.49 4.71 -8.06
N VAL A 186 -3.43 4.99 -6.75
CA VAL A 186 -2.26 4.73 -5.90
C VAL A 186 -1.93 3.25 -5.85
N GLU A 187 -2.96 2.41 -5.71
CA GLU A 187 -2.82 0.96 -5.70
C GLU A 187 -2.23 0.42 -6.99
N LYS A 188 -2.72 0.90 -8.14
CA LYS A 188 -2.28 0.46 -9.47
C LYS A 188 -1.07 1.22 -10.01
N ILE A 189 -0.67 2.31 -9.36
CA ILE A 189 0.31 3.27 -9.86
C ILE A 189 -0.08 3.74 -11.28
N ASP A 190 -1.34 4.16 -11.44
CA ASP A 190 -1.93 4.54 -12.74
C ASP A 190 -2.55 5.94 -12.70
N LEU A 191 -1.85 6.90 -13.31
CA LEU A 191 -2.26 8.29 -13.39
C LEU A 191 -3.61 8.49 -14.10
N SER A 192 -3.94 7.67 -15.09
CA SER A 192 -5.19 7.79 -15.85
C SER A 192 -6.43 7.53 -14.98
N ILE A 193 -6.25 6.92 -13.81
CA ILE A 193 -7.32 6.74 -12.83
C ILE A 193 -7.55 8.04 -12.04
N CYS A 194 -6.50 8.83 -11.73
CA CYS A 194 -6.67 10.15 -11.10
C CYS A 194 -7.49 11.10 -12.00
N GLU A 195 -7.36 11.00 -13.32
CA GLU A 195 -8.15 11.78 -14.30
C GLU A 195 -9.66 11.54 -14.22
N LYS A 196 -10.10 10.46 -13.56
CA LYS A 196 -11.53 10.15 -13.32
C LYS A 196 -12.10 10.88 -12.11
N ILE A 197 -11.25 11.50 -11.27
CA ILE A 197 -11.66 12.23 -10.08
C ILE A 197 -12.20 13.60 -10.52
N LYS A 198 -13.42 13.93 -10.11
CA LYS A 198 -14.10 15.17 -10.53
C LYS A 198 -13.75 16.38 -9.67
N GLU A 199 -13.37 16.14 -8.43
CA GLU A 199 -13.02 17.21 -7.49
C GLU A 199 -11.54 17.53 -7.64
N HIS A 200 -11.23 18.77 -8.04
CA HIS A 200 -9.88 19.21 -8.33
C HIS A 200 -8.91 18.99 -7.15
N THR A 201 -9.33 19.27 -5.92
CA THR A 201 -8.49 19.05 -4.73
C THR A 201 -8.13 17.58 -4.54
N THR A 202 -9.10 16.67 -4.64
CA THR A 202 -8.87 15.22 -4.52
C THR A 202 -8.06 14.68 -5.71
N GLN A 203 -8.22 15.26 -6.90
CA GLN A 203 -7.42 14.91 -8.07
C GLN A 203 -5.95 15.31 -7.86
N ARG A 204 -5.69 16.52 -7.34
CA ARG A 204 -4.34 16.97 -6.99
C ARG A 204 -3.69 16.03 -6.00
N GLU A 205 -4.37 15.71 -4.89
CA GLU A 205 -3.86 14.78 -3.86
C GLU A 205 -3.52 13.41 -4.45
N CYS A 206 -4.35 12.89 -5.37
CA CYS A 206 -4.08 11.66 -6.10
C CYS A 206 -2.78 11.71 -6.91
N VAL A 207 -2.56 12.81 -7.64
CA VAL A 207 -1.34 13.01 -8.43
C VAL A 207 -0.12 13.16 -7.52
N GLU A 208 -0.23 13.91 -6.43
CA GLU A 208 0.86 14.13 -5.48
C GLU A 208 1.32 12.84 -4.82
N ASP A 209 0.40 11.99 -4.35
CA ASP A 209 0.73 10.67 -3.79
C ASP A 209 1.45 9.79 -4.82
N LEU A 210 0.96 9.80 -6.06
CA LEU A 210 1.56 9.07 -7.16
C LEU A 210 2.98 9.56 -7.47
N VAL A 211 3.22 10.88 -7.45
CA VAL A 211 4.55 11.46 -7.59
C VAL A 211 5.44 11.07 -6.42
N ALA A 212 4.95 11.13 -5.19
CA ALA A 212 5.72 10.77 -4.00
C ALA A 212 6.15 9.29 -4.02
N ILE A 213 5.28 8.40 -4.48
CA ILE A 213 5.56 6.95 -4.59
C ILE A 213 6.53 6.64 -5.73
N THR A 214 6.39 7.30 -6.88
CA THR A 214 7.14 6.95 -8.10
C THR A 214 8.37 7.81 -8.34
N GLY A 215 8.46 8.98 -7.72
CA GLY A 215 9.41 10.04 -8.06
C GLY A 215 9.16 10.70 -9.42
N ASN A 216 8.06 10.39 -10.11
CA ASN A 216 7.80 10.90 -11.45
C ASN A 216 7.18 12.31 -11.42
N ILE A 217 8.00 13.31 -11.11
CA ILE A 217 7.59 14.71 -10.98
C ILE A 217 6.87 15.29 -12.22
N LYS A 218 7.06 14.68 -13.40
CA LYS A 218 6.37 15.11 -14.63
C LYS A 218 4.86 14.95 -14.53
N TRP A 219 4.35 14.10 -13.64
CA TRP A 219 2.92 13.99 -13.39
C TRP A 219 2.32 15.26 -12.79
N CYS A 220 3.11 16.12 -12.14
CA CYS A 220 2.61 17.45 -11.77
C CYS A 220 2.17 18.27 -13.00
N GLU A 221 2.69 18.02 -14.22
CA GLU A 221 2.30 18.75 -15.43
C GLU A 221 0.88 18.42 -15.90
N THR A 222 0.28 17.32 -15.42
CA THR A 222 -1.07 16.90 -15.82
C THR A 222 -2.18 17.58 -15.03
N LEU A 223 -1.85 18.33 -13.97
CA LEU A 223 -2.84 19.12 -13.23
C LEU A 223 -3.20 20.36 -14.06
N GLU A 224 -4.50 20.59 -14.25
CA GLU A 224 -5.03 21.67 -15.08
C GLU A 224 -4.80 23.05 -14.43
N ASP A 225 -5.06 23.14 -13.13
CA ASP A 225 -4.94 24.38 -12.36
C ASP A 225 -3.47 24.71 -12.05
N GLU A 226 -3.08 25.97 -12.28
CA GLU A 226 -1.70 26.42 -12.07
C GLU A 226 -1.29 26.39 -10.59
N TYR A 227 -2.21 26.73 -9.69
CA TYR A 227 -1.94 26.70 -8.26
C TYR A 227 -1.68 25.26 -7.80
N ASP A 228 -2.46 24.29 -8.27
CA ASP A 228 -2.27 22.87 -7.97
C ASP A 228 -0.95 22.32 -8.55
N ARG A 229 -0.59 22.70 -9.79
CA ARG A 229 0.74 22.35 -10.36
C ARG A 229 1.88 22.90 -9.51
N ASN A 230 1.80 24.17 -9.15
CA ASN A 230 2.82 24.85 -8.36
C ASN A 230 2.98 24.20 -6.98
N TRP A 231 1.87 23.82 -6.35
CA TRP A 231 1.87 23.10 -5.08
C TRP A 231 2.50 21.71 -5.20
N CYS A 232 2.15 20.94 -6.23
CA CYS A 232 2.72 19.63 -6.51
C CYS A 232 4.26 19.70 -6.65
N TYR A 233 4.76 20.66 -7.43
CA TYR A 233 6.21 20.88 -7.59
C TYR A 233 6.90 21.30 -6.30
N ARG A 234 6.28 22.19 -5.50
CA ARG A 234 6.83 22.65 -4.23
C ARG A 234 7.16 21.49 -3.29
N ASP A 235 6.22 20.56 -3.16
CA ASP A 235 6.31 19.49 -2.18
C ASP A 235 7.13 18.29 -2.68
N ASN A 236 7.16 18.05 -4.00
CA ASN A 236 7.74 16.82 -4.55
C ASN A 236 9.06 16.99 -5.32
N ALA A 237 9.46 18.20 -5.70
CA ALA A 237 10.72 18.39 -6.43
C ALA A 237 11.93 17.90 -5.62
N THR A 238 12.89 17.30 -6.29
CA THR A 238 14.13 16.78 -5.70
C THR A 238 15.36 17.55 -6.19
N THR A 239 15.20 18.40 -7.20
CA THR A 239 16.26 19.23 -7.77
C THR A 239 15.81 20.69 -7.94
N LEU A 240 16.77 21.62 -7.98
CA LEU A 240 16.47 23.02 -8.25
C LEU A 240 15.83 23.26 -9.62
N GLY A 241 16.16 22.43 -10.62
CA GLY A 241 15.57 22.52 -11.95
C GLY A 241 14.07 22.19 -11.93
N GLU A 242 13.67 21.23 -11.10
CA GLU A 242 12.25 20.90 -10.88
C GLU A 242 11.54 22.01 -10.10
N CYS A 243 12.17 22.60 -9.06
CA CYS A 243 11.60 23.77 -8.37
C CYS A 243 11.37 24.94 -9.32
N GLY A 244 12.23 25.12 -10.33
CA GLY A 244 12.10 26.15 -11.36
C GLY A 244 10.84 26.03 -12.23
N LYS A 245 10.13 24.89 -12.18
CA LYS A 245 8.85 24.70 -12.87
C LYS A 245 7.65 25.26 -12.09
N ALA A 246 7.81 25.52 -10.79
CA ALA A 246 6.82 26.27 -10.02
C ALA A 246 7.02 27.78 -10.22
N SER A 247 6.00 28.58 -9.91
CA SER A 247 6.07 30.04 -9.90
C SER A 247 5.88 30.64 -8.51
N GLY A 248 6.32 31.89 -8.34
CA GLY A 248 6.16 32.70 -7.13
C GLY A 248 6.62 32.02 -5.84
N ALA A 249 5.83 32.19 -4.78
CA ALA A 249 6.16 31.67 -3.46
C ALA A 249 6.35 30.14 -3.43
N SER A 250 5.61 29.38 -4.25
CA SER A 250 5.75 27.92 -4.31
C SER A 250 7.13 27.49 -4.78
N ARG A 251 7.72 28.17 -5.76
CA ARG A 251 9.12 27.95 -6.17
C ARG A 251 10.09 28.28 -5.04
N ASP A 252 9.87 29.38 -4.35
CA ASP A 252 10.76 29.83 -3.27
C ASP A 252 10.75 28.88 -2.06
N PHE A 253 9.56 28.41 -1.66
CA PHE A 253 9.42 27.37 -0.63
C PHE A 253 10.07 26.04 -1.04
N CYS A 254 9.98 25.69 -2.32
CA CYS A 254 10.66 24.52 -2.88
C CYS A 254 12.18 24.62 -2.72
N ILE A 255 12.76 25.76 -3.10
CA ILE A 255 14.19 26.04 -2.99
C ILE A 255 14.63 26.07 -1.53
N GLU A 256 13.86 26.70 -0.63
CA GLU A 256 14.13 26.68 0.82
C GLU A 256 14.20 25.25 1.36
N ARG A 257 13.20 24.41 1.07
CA ARG A 257 13.18 23.00 1.51
C ARG A 257 14.42 22.26 1.02
N LEU A 258 14.75 22.39 -0.26
CA LEU A 258 15.92 21.73 -0.85
C LEU A 258 17.24 22.23 -0.26
N ALA A 259 17.36 23.53 0.02
CA ALA A 259 18.54 24.11 0.66
C ALA A 259 18.77 23.47 2.03
N LEU A 260 17.71 23.39 2.86
CA LEU A 260 17.77 22.79 4.19
C LEU A 260 18.07 21.29 4.15
N GLN A 261 17.44 20.55 3.22
CA GLN A 261 17.66 19.11 3.07
C GLN A 261 19.10 18.75 2.65
N ASN A 262 19.78 19.65 1.93
CA ASN A 262 21.13 19.42 1.40
C ASN A 262 22.22 20.19 2.16
N ASP A 263 21.88 20.81 3.29
CA ASP A 263 22.75 21.68 4.07
C ASP A 263 23.51 22.73 3.20
N ASN A 264 22.77 23.38 2.29
CA ASN A 264 23.36 24.26 1.26
C ASN A 264 22.78 25.69 1.31
N VAL A 265 23.38 26.54 2.14
CA VAL A 265 22.98 27.96 2.29
C VAL A 265 23.05 28.76 0.99
N ALA A 266 23.93 28.39 0.04
CA ALA A 266 24.05 29.08 -1.23
C ALA A 266 22.78 28.92 -2.10
N TRP A 267 21.95 27.90 -1.85
CA TRP A 267 20.68 27.76 -2.53
C TRP A 267 19.64 28.77 -2.04
N CYS A 268 19.74 29.25 -0.80
CA CYS A 268 18.86 30.31 -0.31
C CYS A 268 19.00 31.61 -1.13
N GLU A 269 20.16 31.88 -1.74
CA GLU A 269 20.35 33.06 -2.61
C GLU A 269 19.51 33.02 -3.89
N LYS A 270 18.99 31.84 -4.28
CA LYS A 270 18.17 31.66 -5.48
C LYS A 270 16.68 31.93 -5.25
N ILE A 271 16.30 32.20 -4.00
CA ILE A 271 14.93 32.55 -3.59
C ILE A 271 14.67 34.00 -4.00
N GLU A 272 13.49 34.31 -4.56
CA GLU A 272 13.16 35.67 -5.00
C GLU A 272 12.52 36.49 -3.87
N ASP A 273 11.61 35.90 -3.11
CA ASP A 273 10.98 36.54 -1.96
C ASP A 273 11.99 36.77 -0.82
N GLU A 274 12.21 38.03 -0.47
CA GLU A 274 13.19 38.44 0.55
C GLU A 274 12.87 37.91 1.95
N ILE A 275 11.60 37.71 2.30
CA ILE A 275 11.20 37.16 3.61
C ILE A 275 11.57 35.69 3.67
N ILE A 276 11.22 34.91 2.64
CA ILE A 276 11.55 33.48 2.55
C ILE A 276 13.07 33.29 2.48
N LYS A 277 13.79 34.13 1.72
CA LYS A 277 15.25 34.10 1.60
C LYS A 277 15.94 34.31 2.94
N ASN A 278 15.56 35.36 3.67
CA ASN A 278 16.16 35.67 4.96
C ASN A 278 15.84 34.59 6.00
N ARG A 279 14.61 34.04 5.99
CA ARG A 279 14.24 32.89 6.83
C ARG A 279 15.08 31.64 6.50
N CYS A 280 15.31 31.36 5.22
CA CYS A 280 16.14 30.24 4.76
C CYS A 280 17.57 30.36 5.30
N LYS A 281 18.21 31.53 5.11
CA LYS A 281 19.58 31.79 5.59
C LYS A 281 19.71 31.70 7.10
N GLY A 282 18.73 32.21 7.85
CA GLY A 282 18.78 32.20 9.32
C GLY A 282 18.65 30.82 9.99
N LYS A 283 18.46 29.74 9.21
CA LYS A 283 18.41 28.36 9.71
C LYS A 283 19.77 27.63 9.64
N PHE A 284 20.78 28.25 9.04
CA PHE A 284 22.17 27.77 8.95
C PHE A 284 23.06 28.50 9.97
#